data_AF-A0A5E4D4B2-F1
#
_entry.id   AF-A0A5E4D4B2-F1
#
_cell.length_a   1.000
_cell.length_b   1.000
_cell.length_c   1.000
_cell.angle_alpha   90.00
_cell.angle_beta   90.00
_cell.angle_gamma   90.00
#
_symmetry.space_group_name_H-M   'P 1'
#
loop_
_entity.id
_entity.type
_entity.pdbx_description
1 polymer ?
#
loop_
_entity_poly.entity_id
_entity_poly.type
_entity_poly.pdbx_seq_one_letter_code
_entity_poly.pdbx_strand_id
1 'polypeptide(L)' 'IIKIQAQVEGIHISEEVLNHLGEIGSETTLRSLVQLLTPANLFAKINGKDSIEQEPMKEIRELFTMPNPWP' A
#
# COMPACT_ATOMS: atom_id res chain seq x y z
N ILE A 1 8.93 -9.98 3.59
CA ILE A 1 9.82 -8.95 3.00
C ILE A 1 9.21 -7.54 3.07
N ILE A 2 7.93 -7.35 2.70
CA ILE A 2 7.22 -6.04 2.76
C ILE A 2 7.31 -5.37 4.13
N LYS A 3 7.08 -6.13 5.21
CA LYS A 3 7.21 -5.63 6.60
C LYS A 3 8.59 -5.05 6.91
N ILE A 4 9.66 -5.68 6.41
CA ILE A 4 11.03 -5.22 6.61
C ILE A 4 11.24 -3.88 5.90
N GLN A 5 10.74 -3.77 4.66
CA GLN A 5 10.87 -2.54 3.89
C GLN A 5 10.07 -1.38 4.51
N ALA A 6 8.86 -1.64 4.99
CA ALA A 6 8.08 -0.67 5.74
C ALA A 6 8.84 -0.18 7.00
N GLN A 7 9.48 -1.10 7.74
CA GLN A 7 10.30 -0.73 8.90
C GLN A 7 11.52 0.11 8.53
N VAL A 8 12.21 -0.22 7.44
CA VAL A 8 13.37 0.54 6.94
C VAL A 8 12.97 1.96 6.54
N GLU A 9 11.78 2.13 5.96
CA GLU A 9 11.24 3.43 5.53
C GLU A 9 10.50 4.18 6.66
N GLY A 10 10.38 3.59 7.87
CA GLY A 10 9.65 4.19 8.98
C GLY A 10 8.13 4.27 8.74
N ILE A 11 7.59 3.41 7.89
CA ILE A 11 6.17 3.34 7.54
C ILE A 11 5.46 2.37 8.49
N HIS A 12 4.42 2.87 9.16
CA HIS A 12 3.55 2.03 9.98
C HIS A 12 2.45 1.42 9.11
N ILE A 13 2.33 0.08 9.14
CA ILE A 13 1.32 -0.68 8.41
C ILE A 13 0.57 -1.55 9.41
N SER A 14 -0.76 -1.55 9.32
CA SER A 14 -1.56 -2.44 10.16
C SER A 14 -1.35 -3.91 9.77
N GLU A 15 -1.46 -4.80 10.75
CA GLU A 15 -1.27 -6.23 10.52
C GLU A 15 -2.29 -6.81 9.52
N GLU A 16 -3.50 -6.25 9.52
CA GLU A 16 -4.57 -6.58 8.59
C GLU A 16 -4.19 -6.25 7.12
N VAL A 17 -3.54 -5.11 6.89
CA VAL A 17 -3.03 -4.74 5.56
C VAL A 17 -1.87 -5.64 5.15
N LEU A 18 -0.98 -6.00 6.09
CA LEU A 18 0.13 -6.92 5.80
C LEU A 18 -0.38 -8.30 5.38
N ASN A 19 -1.41 -8.82 6.05
CA ASN A 19 -2.05 -10.08 5.68
C ASN A 19 -2.69 -9.99 4.29
N HIS A 20 -3.45 -8.92 4.04
CA HIS A 20 -4.06 -8.68 2.74
C HIS A 20 -3.01 -8.59 1.62
N LEU A 21 -1.93 -7.83 1.83
CA LEU A 21 -0.79 -7.76 0.90
C LEU A 21 -0.12 -9.11 0.65
N GLY A 22 -0.09 -9.99 1.66
CA GLY A 22 0.40 -11.36 1.53
C GLY A 22 -0.46 -12.21 0.59
N GLU A 23 -1.78 -12.08 0.69
CA GLU A 23 -2.73 -12.79 -0.18
C GLU A 23 -2.65 -12.30 -1.63
N ILE A 24 -2.66 -10.98 -1.85
CA ILE A 24 -2.61 -10.39 -3.20
C ILE A 24 -1.21 -10.51 -3.81
N GLY A 25 -0.17 -10.78 -3.01
CA GLY A 25 1.18 -11.09 -3.48
C GLY A 25 1.25 -12.33 -4.39
N SER A 26 0.19 -13.13 -4.44
CA SER A 26 0.03 -14.21 -5.42
C SER A 26 -0.45 -13.73 -6.80
N GLU A 27 -1.15 -12.60 -6.86
CA GLU A 27 -1.70 -11.99 -8.09
C GLU A 27 -0.77 -10.91 -8.68
N THR A 28 0.15 -10.36 -7.88
CA THR A 28 1.06 -9.28 -8.28
C THR A 28 2.52 -9.60 -7.94
N THR A 29 3.45 -8.74 -8.38
CA THR A 29 4.85 -8.90 -7.99
C THR A 29 5.16 -8.18 -6.68
N LEU A 30 6.08 -8.75 -5.88
CA LEU A 30 6.61 -8.11 -4.67
C LEU A 30 7.12 -6.68 -4.91
N ARG A 31 7.68 -6.41 -6.11
CA ARG A 31 8.13 -5.08 -6.51
C ARG A 31 6.99 -4.07 -6.57
N SER A 32 5.86 -4.47 -7.17
CA SER A 32 4.67 -3.63 -7.27
C SER A 32 4.14 -3.28 -5.87
N LEU A 33 4.06 -4.26 -4.97
CA LEU A 33 3.59 -4.01 -3.59
C LEU A 33 4.49 -3.06 -2.82
N VAL A 34 5.81 -3.20 -2.96
CA VAL A 34 6.79 -2.30 -2.34
C VAL A 34 6.62 -0.87 -2.87
N GLN A 35 6.42 -0.70 -4.18
CA GLN A 35 6.21 0.62 -4.78
C GLN A 35 4.93 1.32 -4.29
N LEU A 36 3.94 0.57 -3.82
CA LEU A 36 2.70 1.11 -3.26
C LEU A 36 2.85 1.59 -1.80
N LEU A 37 3.89 1.18 -1.07
CA LEU A 37 4.05 1.53 0.34
C LEU A 37 4.22 3.04 0.55
N THR A 38 5.08 3.68 -0.25
CA THR A 38 5.33 5.12 -0.16
C THR A 38 4.09 5.97 -0.46
N PRO A 39 3.38 5.78 -1.59
CA PRO A 39 2.14 6.51 -1.84
C PRO A 39 1.05 6.17 -0.82
N ALA A 40 0.94 4.90 -0.37
CA ALA A 40 -0.03 4.51 0.65
C ALA A 40 0.18 5.23 1.98
N ASN A 41 1.44 5.40 2.38
CA ASN A 41 1.80 6.15 3.57
C ASN A 41 1.48 7.65 3.43
N LEU A 42 1.79 8.24 2.27
CA LEU A 42 1.46 9.63 2.00
C LEU A 42 -0.06 9.86 2.01
N PHE A 43 -0.82 8.96 1.41
CA PHE A 43 -2.27 9.01 1.38
C PHE A 43 -2.89 8.85 2.77
N ALA A 44 -2.38 7.92 3.57
CA ALA A 44 -2.77 7.80 4.98
C ALA A 44 -2.56 9.13 5.72
N LYS A 45 -1.39 9.75 5.58
CA LYS A 45 -1.07 11.05 6.20
C LYS A 45 -1.97 12.18 5.73
N ILE A 46 -2.31 12.25 4.44
CA ILE A 46 -3.24 13.25 3.90
C ILE A 46 -4.63 13.09 4.51
N ASN A 47 -5.05 11.85 4.79
CA ASN A 47 -6.31 11.53 5.46
C ASN A 47 -6.22 11.61 7.00
N GLY A 48 -5.13 12.14 7.56
CA GLY A 48 -4.94 12.27 9.00
C GLY A 48 -4.66 10.96 9.74
N LYS A 49 -4.28 9.90 9.02
CA LYS A 49 -3.86 8.61 9.59
C LYS A 49 -2.33 8.51 9.61
N ASP A 50 -1.77 8.06 10.74
CA ASP A 50 -0.31 7.84 10.89
C ASP A 50 0.14 6.45 10.43
N SER A 51 -0.81 5.58 10.09
CA SER A 51 -0.56 4.22 9.61
C SER A 51 -1.40 3.87 8.39
N ILE A 52 -0.86 3.01 7.53
CA ILE A 52 -1.57 2.44 6.39
C ILE A 52 -2.59 1.42 6.92
N GLU A 53 -3.86 1.72 6.66
CA GLU A 53 -5.01 0.86 6.93
C GLU A 53 -5.62 0.31 5.63
N GLN A 54 -6.60 -0.59 5.73
CA GLN A 54 -7.20 -1.24 4.56
C GLN A 54 -7.83 -0.27 3.56
N GLU A 55 -8.54 0.75 4.03
CA GLU A 55 -9.16 1.78 3.19
C GLU A 55 -8.13 2.51 2.31
N PRO A 56 -7.09 3.18 2.86
CA PRO A 56 -6.01 3.79 2.08
C PRO A 56 -5.38 2.87 1.04
N MET A 57 -5.16 1.59 1.41
CA MET A 57 -4.53 0.62 0.53
C MET A 57 -5.43 0.28 -0.66
N LYS A 58 -6.74 0.10 -0.43
CA LYS A 58 -7.69 -0.22 -1.49
C LYS A 58 -7.82 0.94 -2.48
N GLU A 59 -7.94 2.16 -1.99
CA GLU A 59 -8.03 3.36 -2.82
C GLU A 59 -6.78 3.58 -3.68
N ILE A 60 -5.60 3.43 -3.08
CA ILE A 60 -4.35 3.54 -3.85
C ILE A 60 -4.19 2.41 -4.85
N ARG A 61 -4.61 1.20 -4.52
CA ARG A 61 -4.57 0.10 -5.47
C ARG A 61 -5.48 0.39 -6.67
N GLU A 62 -6.67 0.93 -6.46
CA GLU A 62 -7.56 1.35 -7.55
C GLU A 62 -6.93 2.45 -8.40
N LEU A 63 -6.31 3.46 -7.77
CA LEU A 63 -5.59 4.54 -8.47
C LEU A 63 -4.39 4.05 -9.30
N PHE A 64 -3.67 3.03 -8.84
CA PHE A 64 -2.48 2.50 -9.52
C PHE A 64 -2.78 1.32 -10.47
N THR A 65 -3.94 0.66 -10.34
CA THR A 65 -4.35 -0.47 -11.20
C THR A 65 -5.21 -0.01 -12.38
N MET A 66 -5.78 1.20 -12.34
CA MET A 66 -6.42 1.76 -13.52
C MET A 66 -5.38 2.17 -14.58
N PRO A 67 -5.43 1.62 -15.82
CA PRO A 67 -4.83 2.28 -16.95
C PRO A 67 -5.61 3.59 -17.16
N ASN A 68 -4.99 4.69 -16.75
CA ASN A 68 -5.45 6.08 -16.93
C ASN A 68 -6.58 6.26 -17.97
N PRO A 69 -7.84 6.49 -17.56
CA PRO A 69 -8.89 6.98 -18.45
C PRO A 69 -9.13 8.46 -18.15
N TRP A 70 -8.09 9.29 -18.23
CA TRP A 70 -8.31 10.73 -18.42
C TRP A 70 -8.10 11.06 -19.91
N PRO A 71 -9.01 11.85 -20.50
CA PRO A 71 -9.21 11.96 -21.95
C PRO A 71 -8.07 12.65 -22.71
#